data_AF-A0A455UBM5-F1
#
_entry.id   AF-A0A455UBM5-F1
#
_cell.length_a   1.000
_cell.length_b   1.000
_cell.length_c   1.000
_cell.angle_alpha   90.00
_cell.angle_beta   90.00
_cell.angle_gamma   90.00
#
_symmetry.space_group_name_H-M   'P 1'
#
loop_
_entity.id
_entity.type
_entity.pdbx_description
1 polymer ?
#
loop_
_entity_poly.entity_id
_entity_poly.type
_entity_poly.pdbx_seq_one_letter_code
_entity_poly.pdbx_strand_id
1 'polypeptide(L)'
;MGQISEEAMSLNADIALRQLQTLSPDLAGNIVGTLEASGSFSQPQLLANLQGNGVRFGENRIEQLVLDADIQGIDDPALDVQLALQNVNAGGQALSTMNANLTGRLSDHRLELTAQGENNNVLSRALIALDGRFDQQGQLYQARVTPLEIDSDAGDIRLEAPWTYATTWPMVRRACRRSACGENRGE
;
A
#
# COMPACT_ATOMS: atom_id res chain seq x y z
N MET A 1 -9.44 -11.27 41.75
CA MET A 1 -9.30 -11.67 40.33
C MET A 1 -9.59 -10.43 39.50
N GLY A 2 -8.57 -9.65 39.17
CA GLY A 2 -8.74 -8.42 38.39
C GLY A 2 -8.93 -8.80 36.92
N GLN A 3 -10.03 -8.36 36.32
CA GLN A 3 -10.26 -8.49 34.89
C GLN A 3 -9.27 -7.59 34.17
N ILE A 4 -8.52 -8.15 33.22
CA ILE A 4 -7.75 -7.38 32.25
C ILE A 4 -8.79 -6.68 31.39
N SER A 5 -8.98 -5.38 31.60
CA SER A 5 -9.71 -4.55 30.65
C SER A 5 -8.89 -4.53 29.38
N GLU A 6 -9.30 -5.29 28.36
CA GLU A 6 -8.84 -5.06 26.99
C GLU A 6 -9.24 -3.63 26.65
N GLU A 7 -8.26 -2.74 26.67
CA GLU A 7 -8.46 -1.32 26.37
C GLU A 7 -8.95 -1.22 24.92
N ALA A 8 -10.23 -0.87 24.77
CA ALA A 8 -10.86 -0.64 23.48
C ALA A 8 -10.47 0.77 22.99
N MET A 9 -10.00 0.84 21.75
CA MET A 9 -9.71 2.08 21.05
C MET A 9 -10.89 2.44 20.14
N SER A 10 -11.16 3.74 20.05
CA SER A 10 -11.97 4.31 18.97
C SER A 10 -11.38 5.67 18.60
N LEU A 11 -11.05 5.82 17.32
CA LEU A 11 -10.55 7.04 16.71
C LEU A 11 -11.27 7.21 15.38
N ASN A 12 -11.90 8.36 15.18
CA ASN A 12 -12.46 8.76 13.90
C ASN A 12 -11.80 10.08 13.49
N ALA A 13 -11.27 10.13 12.27
CA ALA A 13 -10.58 11.29 11.75
C ALA A 13 -11.08 11.64 10.34
N ASP A 14 -11.46 12.91 10.16
CA ASP A 14 -11.69 13.48 8.84
C ASP A 14 -10.35 13.91 8.23
N ILE A 15 -10.06 13.37 7.05
CA ILE A 15 -8.90 13.77 6.25
C ILE A 15 -9.32 14.92 5.35
N ALA A 16 -8.62 16.05 5.45
CA ALA A 16 -8.85 17.24 4.64
C ALA A 16 -7.52 17.88 4.20
N LEU A 17 -6.70 17.10 3.50
CA LEU A 17 -5.42 17.54 2.98
C LEU A 17 -5.62 18.28 1.65
N ARG A 18 -5.98 19.56 1.72
CA ARG A 18 -6.34 20.37 0.53
C ARG A 18 -5.13 20.90 -0.26
N GLN A 19 -3.94 20.80 0.31
CA GLN A 19 -2.69 21.29 -0.27
C GLN A 19 -1.56 20.33 0.09
N LEU A 20 -1.49 19.18 -0.58
CA LEU A 20 -0.48 18.15 -0.26
C LEU A 20 0.96 18.68 -0.35
N GLN A 21 1.20 19.70 -1.16
CA GLN A 21 2.48 20.39 -1.28
C GLN A 21 3.00 21.02 0.04
N THR A 22 2.13 21.24 1.03
CA THR A 22 2.57 21.71 2.34
C THR A 22 3.24 20.62 3.17
N LEU A 23 3.03 19.35 2.81
CA LEU A 23 3.63 18.19 3.50
C LEU A 23 5.01 17.83 2.93
N SER A 24 5.20 18.03 1.62
CA SER A 24 6.46 17.77 0.92
C SER A 24 6.47 18.49 -0.43
N PRO A 25 7.64 18.97 -0.91
CA PRO A 25 7.76 19.55 -2.26
C PRO A 25 7.42 18.57 -3.39
N ASP A 26 7.54 17.26 -3.15
CA ASP A 26 7.23 16.22 -4.15
C ASP A 26 5.73 15.87 -4.21
N LEU A 27 4.92 16.47 -3.34
CA LEU A 27 3.49 16.25 -3.28
C LEU A 27 2.73 17.45 -3.82
N ALA A 28 1.59 17.21 -4.46
CA ALA A 28 0.61 18.26 -4.77
C ALA A 28 -0.78 17.68 -4.94
N GLY A 29 -1.78 18.55 -5.02
CA GLY A 29 -3.18 18.18 -5.15
C GLY A 29 -3.87 18.13 -3.79
N ASN A 30 -5.00 17.43 -3.74
CA ASN A 30 -5.78 17.29 -2.53
C ASN A 30 -6.23 15.86 -2.32
N ILE A 31 -6.34 15.46 -1.05
CA ILE A 31 -6.96 14.22 -0.58
C ILE A 31 -7.93 14.57 0.54
N VAL A 32 -9.15 14.06 0.43
CA VAL A 32 -10.20 14.17 1.45
C VAL A 32 -10.77 12.80 1.75
N GLY A 33 -11.41 12.64 2.91
CA GLY A 33 -12.09 11.39 3.25
C GLY A 33 -12.12 11.12 4.74
N THR A 34 -12.29 9.86 5.12
CA THR A 34 -12.38 9.44 6.51
C THR A 34 -11.39 8.31 6.81
N LEU A 35 -10.96 8.28 8.07
CA LEU A 35 -10.17 7.21 8.65
C LEU A 35 -10.78 6.86 10.01
N GLU A 36 -11.12 5.60 10.21
CA GLU A 36 -11.66 5.08 11.47
C GLU A 36 -10.76 3.96 11.97
N ALA A 37 -10.30 4.05 13.21
CA ALA A 37 -9.60 2.98 13.90
C ALA A 37 -10.39 2.57 15.13
N SER A 38 -10.70 1.28 15.24
CA SER A 38 -11.51 0.72 16.31
C SER A 38 -10.98 -0.63 16.79
N GLY A 39 -11.67 -1.25 17.76
CA GLY A 39 -11.28 -2.56 18.30
C GLY A 39 -10.32 -2.47 19.49
N SER A 40 -9.73 -3.60 19.87
CA SER A 40 -8.72 -3.64 20.93
C SER A 40 -7.31 -3.46 20.36
N PHE A 41 -6.33 -3.17 21.21
CA PHE A 41 -4.93 -3.13 20.77
C PHE A 41 -4.41 -4.45 20.19
N SER A 42 -4.99 -5.59 20.59
CA SER A 42 -4.62 -6.91 20.05
C SER A 42 -5.35 -7.25 18.75
N GLN A 43 -6.52 -6.66 18.52
CA GLN A 43 -7.34 -6.88 17.33
C GLN A 43 -7.93 -5.54 16.85
N PRO A 44 -7.09 -4.61 16.36
CA PRO A 44 -7.56 -3.35 15.84
C PRO A 44 -8.24 -3.57 14.48
N GLN A 45 -9.16 -2.67 14.13
CA GLN A 45 -9.68 -2.54 12.77
C GLN A 45 -9.41 -1.12 12.27
N LEU A 46 -8.97 -0.99 11.03
CA LEU A 46 -8.76 0.27 10.33
C LEU A 46 -9.65 0.31 9.09
N LEU A 47 -10.52 1.31 9.01
CA LEU A 47 -11.31 1.64 7.83
C LEU A 47 -10.82 2.96 7.25
N ALA A 48 -10.58 3.01 5.94
CA ALA A 48 -10.23 4.24 5.24
C ALA A 48 -11.06 4.38 3.96
N ASN A 49 -11.65 5.56 3.75
CA ASN A 49 -12.33 5.92 2.51
C ASN A 49 -11.79 7.27 2.07
N LEU A 50 -10.93 7.29 1.05
CA LEU A 50 -10.19 8.47 0.61
C LEU A 50 -10.46 8.78 -0.86
N GLN A 51 -10.60 10.06 -1.17
CA GLN A 51 -10.75 10.59 -2.52
C GLN A 51 -9.70 11.67 -2.77
N GLY A 52 -9.00 11.59 -3.89
CA GLY A 52 -7.96 12.54 -4.28
C GLY A 52 -8.24 13.17 -5.63
N ASN A 53 -7.90 14.44 -5.77
CA ASN A 53 -7.99 15.18 -7.03
C ASN A 53 -6.65 15.86 -7.35
N GLY A 54 -6.18 15.66 -8.59
CA GLY A 54 -4.93 16.25 -9.08
C GLY A 54 -3.71 15.87 -8.25
N VAL A 55 -3.68 14.64 -7.73
CA VAL A 55 -2.64 14.14 -6.84
C VAL A 55 -1.34 13.99 -7.61
N ARG A 56 -0.25 14.53 -7.06
CA ARG A 56 1.10 14.39 -7.62
C ARG A 56 2.03 13.80 -6.57
N PHE A 57 2.88 12.88 -6.99
CA PHE A 57 3.95 12.30 -6.17
C PHE A 57 5.20 12.09 -7.03
N GLY A 58 6.18 12.97 -6.84
CA GLY A 58 7.35 13.07 -7.72
C GLY A 58 6.90 13.34 -9.16
N GLU A 59 7.25 12.43 -10.08
CA GLU A 59 6.84 12.52 -11.48
C GLU A 59 5.47 11.94 -11.79
N ASN A 60 4.85 11.23 -10.83
CA ASN A 60 3.54 10.63 -11.05
C ASN A 60 2.45 11.70 -10.90
N ARG A 61 1.48 11.67 -11.81
CA ARG A 61 0.33 12.57 -11.81
C ARG A 61 -0.93 11.72 -11.95
N ILE A 62 -1.89 11.95 -11.06
CA ILE A 62 -3.17 11.25 -11.03
C ILE A 62 -4.26 12.31 -10.99
N GLU A 63 -5.22 12.27 -11.92
CA GLU A 63 -6.33 13.20 -11.89
C GLU A 63 -7.33 12.85 -10.79
N GLN A 64 -7.75 11.59 -10.72
CA GLN A 64 -8.70 11.10 -9.72
C GLN A 64 -8.14 9.87 -9.02
N LEU A 65 -8.26 9.84 -7.70
CA LEU A 65 -7.90 8.72 -6.85
C LEU A 65 -9.08 8.40 -5.94
N VAL A 66 -9.44 7.12 -5.83
CA VAL A 66 -10.36 6.60 -4.84
C VAL A 66 -9.70 5.41 -4.16
N LEU A 67 -9.69 5.40 -2.84
CA LEU A 67 -9.13 4.33 -2.01
C LEU A 67 -10.15 3.94 -0.94
N ASP A 68 -10.49 2.66 -0.92
CA ASP A 68 -11.28 2.04 0.12
C ASP A 68 -10.44 0.93 0.76
N ALA A 69 -10.34 0.92 2.09
CA ALA A 69 -9.52 -0.04 2.82
C ALA A 69 -10.20 -0.49 4.11
N ASP A 70 -10.21 -1.80 4.35
CA ASP A 70 -10.53 -2.45 5.62
C ASP A 70 -9.39 -3.40 6.01
N ILE A 71 -8.75 -3.12 7.13
CA ILE A 71 -7.62 -3.89 7.66
C ILE A 71 -7.94 -4.30 9.09
N GLN A 72 -7.91 -5.60 9.38
CA GLN A 72 -8.32 -6.15 10.67
C GLN A 72 -7.23 -7.03 11.29
N GLY A 73 -6.76 -6.67 12.49
CA GLY A 73 -5.69 -7.35 13.23
C GLY A 73 -4.32 -6.70 13.05
N ILE A 74 -3.29 -7.26 13.69
CA ILE A 74 -1.91 -6.75 13.63
C ILE A 74 -0.84 -7.82 13.33
N ASP A 75 -1.00 -9.05 13.84
CA ASP A 75 -0.03 -10.15 13.64
C ASP A 75 -0.19 -10.86 12.28
N ASP A 76 -1.43 -11.02 11.82
CA ASP A 76 -1.74 -11.54 10.48
C ASP A 76 -3.01 -10.87 9.96
N PRO A 77 -2.94 -9.56 9.68
CA PRO A 77 -4.12 -8.78 9.40
C PRO A 77 -4.86 -9.32 8.18
N ALA A 78 -6.19 -9.36 8.27
CA ALA A 78 -7.03 -9.47 7.08
C ALA A 78 -6.98 -8.14 6.33
N LEU A 79 -6.88 -8.22 5.01
CA LEU A 79 -6.71 -7.11 4.10
C LEU A 79 -7.87 -7.14 3.10
N ASP A 80 -8.54 -6.02 2.94
CA ASP A 80 -9.42 -5.72 1.81
C ASP A 80 -9.17 -4.27 1.41
N VAL A 81 -8.41 -4.06 0.34
CA VAL A 81 -8.01 -2.74 -0.12
C VAL A 81 -8.26 -2.62 -1.61
N GLN A 82 -8.96 -1.58 -2.00
CA GLN A 82 -9.33 -1.26 -3.38
C GLN A 82 -8.84 0.15 -3.69
N LEU A 83 -8.05 0.29 -4.75
CA LEU A 83 -7.55 1.57 -5.26
C LEU A 83 -7.98 1.72 -6.71
N ALA A 84 -8.71 2.78 -7.02
CA ALA A 84 -9.11 3.13 -8.37
C ALA A 84 -8.53 4.50 -8.75
N LEU A 85 -7.79 4.53 -9.85
CA LEU A 85 -7.15 5.73 -10.37
C LEU A 85 -7.65 6.03 -11.78
N GLN A 86 -7.85 7.30 -12.10
CA GLN A 86 -8.20 7.76 -13.45
C GLN A 86 -7.20 8.81 -13.94
N ASN A 87 -6.91 8.77 -15.24
CA ASN A 87 -6.00 9.65 -15.96
C ASN A 87 -4.64 9.76 -15.25
N VAL A 88 -3.92 8.64 -15.24
CA VAL A 88 -2.65 8.45 -14.55
C VAL A 88 -1.51 8.63 -15.54
N ASN A 89 -0.55 9.48 -15.19
CA ASN A 89 0.75 9.53 -15.83
C ASN A 89 1.79 9.00 -14.86
N ALA A 90 2.32 7.80 -15.11
CA ALA A 90 3.28 7.14 -14.24
C ALA A 90 4.21 6.22 -15.06
N GLY A 91 5.49 6.16 -14.71
CA GLY A 91 6.45 5.29 -15.40
C GLY A 91 6.59 5.57 -16.91
N GLY A 92 6.34 6.81 -17.35
CA GLY A 92 6.32 7.19 -18.76
C GLY A 92 5.12 6.71 -19.55
N GLN A 93 4.08 6.18 -18.89
CA GLN A 93 2.83 5.74 -19.50
C GLN A 93 1.70 6.71 -19.16
N ALA A 94 0.87 7.00 -20.17
CA ALA A 94 -0.41 7.69 -19.98
C ALA A 94 -1.53 6.64 -19.95
N LEU A 95 -2.18 6.49 -18.81
CA LEU A 95 -3.18 5.47 -18.53
C LEU A 95 -4.53 6.14 -18.26
N SER A 96 -5.57 5.69 -18.95
CA SER A 96 -6.94 6.14 -18.69
C SER A 96 -7.44 5.65 -17.34
N THR A 97 -7.13 4.40 -16.99
CA THR A 97 -7.48 3.80 -15.69
C THR A 97 -6.37 2.91 -15.16
N MET A 98 -6.26 2.85 -13.83
CA MET A 98 -5.47 1.85 -13.12
C MET A 98 -6.23 1.43 -11.85
N ASN A 99 -6.43 0.13 -11.65
CA ASN A 99 -7.06 -0.40 -10.45
C ASN A 99 -6.13 -1.39 -9.75
N ALA A 100 -6.10 -1.34 -8.41
CA ALA A 100 -5.40 -2.31 -7.57
C ALA A 100 -6.37 -2.88 -6.53
N ASN A 101 -6.40 -4.20 -6.38
CA ASN A 101 -7.18 -4.88 -5.35
C ASN A 101 -6.26 -5.79 -4.55
N LEU A 102 -6.23 -5.62 -3.23
CA LEU A 102 -5.45 -6.45 -2.31
C LEU A 102 -6.42 -7.13 -1.34
N THR A 103 -6.43 -8.45 -1.34
CA THR A 103 -7.34 -9.25 -0.51
C THR A 103 -6.60 -10.39 0.18
N GLY A 104 -7.17 -10.91 1.26
CA GLY A 104 -6.65 -12.08 1.98
C GLY A 104 -6.02 -11.71 3.31
N ARG A 105 -5.07 -12.53 3.78
CA ARG A 105 -4.31 -12.25 5.00
C ARG A 105 -2.90 -11.82 4.65
N LEU A 106 -2.23 -11.07 5.50
CA LEU A 106 -0.84 -10.67 5.25
C LEU A 106 0.09 -11.88 4.99
N SER A 107 -0.16 -13.00 5.66
CA SER A 107 0.54 -14.28 5.44
C SER A 107 0.16 -15.01 4.15
N ASP A 108 -0.96 -14.65 3.52
CA ASP A 108 -1.49 -15.23 2.28
C ASP A 108 -2.48 -14.25 1.62
N HIS A 109 -1.95 -13.36 0.79
CA HIS A 109 -2.73 -12.30 0.12
C HIS A 109 -2.56 -12.34 -1.37
N ARG A 110 -3.56 -11.81 -2.07
CA ARG A 110 -3.54 -11.63 -3.51
C ARG A 110 -3.67 -10.15 -3.84
N LEU A 111 -2.71 -9.63 -4.59
CA LEU A 111 -2.74 -8.32 -5.22
C LEU A 111 -3.04 -8.48 -6.71
N GLU A 112 -4.08 -7.81 -7.19
CA GLU A 112 -4.43 -7.76 -8.61
C GLU A 112 -4.37 -6.31 -9.10
N LEU A 113 -3.65 -6.11 -10.20
CA LEU A 113 -3.43 -4.81 -10.83
C LEU A 113 -3.94 -4.87 -12.26
N THR A 114 -4.78 -3.92 -12.62
CA THR A 114 -5.23 -3.73 -14.00
C THR A 114 -4.96 -2.30 -14.43
N ALA A 115 -4.58 -2.11 -15.69
CA ALA A 115 -4.41 -0.79 -16.26
C ALA A 115 -4.87 -0.76 -17.72
N GLN A 116 -5.38 0.39 -18.15
CA GLN A 116 -5.75 0.67 -19.53
C GLN A 116 -5.00 1.92 -19.98
N GLY A 117 -4.35 1.84 -21.13
CA GLY A 117 -3.70 2.99 -21.77
C GLY A 117 -4.69 4.05 -22.21
N GLU A 118 -4.21 5.27 -22.39
CA GLU A 118 -4.88 6.23 -23.26
C GLU A 118 -4.67 5.88 -24.75
N ASN A 119 -5.43 6.53 -25.63
CA ASN A 119 -5.27 6.38 -27.07
C ASN A 119 -3.84 6.77 -27.49
N ASN A 120 -3.18 5.92 -28.28
CA ASN A 120 -1.78 6.06 -28.72
C ASN A 120 -0.73 5.93 -27.58
N ASN A 121 -1.13 5.47 -26.39
CA ASN A 121 -0.14 5.08 -25.39
C ASN A 121 0.50 3.74 -25.78
N VAL A 122 1.81 3.59 -25.53
CA VAL A 122 2.55 2.36 -25.89
C VAL A 122 1.92 1.13 -25.22
N LEU A 123 1.57 1.24 -23.93
CA LEU A 123 0.82 0.23 -23.21
C LEU A 123 -0.68 0.44 -23.44
N SER A 124 -1.33 -0.56 -24.02
CA SER A 124 -2.79 -0.59 -24.22
C SER A 124 -3.52 -1.19 -23.02
N ARG A 125 -3.01 -2.31 -22.48
CA ARG A 125 -3.59 -2.98 -21.31
C ARG A 125 -2.49 -3.62 -20.49
N ALA A 126 -2.66 -3.65 -19.17
CA ALA A 126 -1.92 -4.54 -18.31
C ALA A 126 -2.84 -5.27 -17.34
N LEU A 127 -2.54 -6.54 -17.07
CA LEU A 127 -3.13 -7.35 -16.02
C LEU A 127 -2.01 -8.09 -15.31
N ILE A 128 -1.85 -7.85 -14.02
CA ILE A 128 -0.83 -8.48 -13.20
C ILE A 128 -1.51 -8.98 -11.93
N ALA A 129 -1.27 -10.23 -11.56
CA ALA A 129 -1.63 -10.73 -10.25
C ALA A 129 -0.40 -11.27 -9.51
N LEU A 130 -0.39 -11.04 -8.20
CA LEU A 130 0.67 -11.43 -7.30
C LEU A 130 0.03 -12.12 -6.09
N ASP A 131 0.39 -13.38 -5.87
CA ASP A 131 0.10 -14.09 -4.62
C ASP A 131 1.32 -13.93 -3.69
N GLY A 132 1.09 -13.28 -2.56
CA GLY A 132 2.12 -12.87 -1.61
C GLY A 132 1.96 -13.53 -0.25
N ARG A 133 3.10 -13.76 0.40
CA ARG A 133 3.18 -14.29 1.76
C ARG A 133 4.22 -13.51 2.52
N PHE A 134 3.81 -12.88 3.63
CA PHE A 134 4.73 -12.27 4.57
C PHE A 134 4.78 -13.04 5.88
N ASP A 135 5.95 -13.60 6.19
CA ASP A 135 6.24 -14.08 7.54
C ASP A 135 6.74 -12.90 8.38
N GLN A 136 5.88 -12.40 9.27
CA GLN A 136 6.22 -11.28 10.15
C GLN A 136 7.36 -11.64 11.13
N GLN A 137 7.48 -12.89 11.59
CA GLN A 137 8.54 -13.26 12.53
C GLN A 137 9.89 -13.36 11.82
N GLY A 138 9.91 -14.02 10.66
CA GLY A 138 11.09 -14.16 9.82
C GLY A 138 11.45 -12.92 8.99
N GLN A 139 10.55 -11.92 8.91
CA GLN A 139 10.66 -10.73 8.05
C GLN A 139 10.92 -11.11 6.57
N LEU A 140 10.32 -12.21 6.14
CA LEU A 140 10.51 -12.79 4.82
C LEU A 140 9.24 -12.57 4.00
N TYR A 141 9.40 -11.86 2.89
CA TYR A 141 8.36 -11.73 1.89
C TYR A 141 8.61 -12.67 0.73
N GLN A 142 7.60 -13.44 0.36
CA GLN A 142 7.59 -14.31 -0.79
C GLN A 142 6.45 -13.89 -1.70
N ALA A 143 6.69 -13.90 -3.00
CA ALA A 143 5.68 -13.56 -4.00
C ALA A 143 5.75 -14.50 -5.20
N ARG A 144 4.60 -14.77 -5.78
CA ARG A 144 4.43 -15.45 -7.06
C ARG A 144 3.59 -14.56 -7.95
N VAL A 145 4.17 -14.13 -9.08
CA VAL A 145 3.49 -13.31 -10.08
C VAL A 145 2.92 -14.23 -11.16
N THR A 146 1.59 -14.28 -11.26
CA THR A 146 0.87 -14.96 -12.34
C THR A 146 -0.64 -14.64 -12.29
N PRO A 147 -1.27 -14.25 -13.42
CA PRO A 147 -0.65 -13.95 -14.70
C PRO A 147 0.10 -12.60 -14.69
N LEU A 148 0.94 -12.39 -15.69
CA LEU A 148 1.38 -11.08 -16.12
C LEU A 148 1.10 -10.99 -17.61
N GLU A 149 0.24 -10.04 -17.96
CA GLU A 149 -0.18 -9.76 -19.31
C GLU A 149 -0.01 -8.28 -19.59
N ILE A 150 0.69 -7.96 -20.68
CA ILE A 150 0.83 -6.60 -21.16
C ILE A 150 0.53 -6.62 -22.64
N ASP A 151 -0.41 -5.78 -23.07
CA ASP A 151 -0.71 -5.53 -24.49
C ASP A 151 -0.11 -4.19 -24.85
N SER A 152 0.66 -4.15 -25.93
CA SER A 152 1.36 -2.94 -26.34
C SER A 152 1.47 -2.84 -27.85
N ASP A 153 1.69 -1.63 -28.35
CA ASP A 153 1.92 -1.39 -29.78
C ASP A 153 3.18 -2.12 -30.29
N ALA A 154 4.11 -2.46 -29.40
CA ALA A 154 5.34 -3.19 -29.71
C ALA A 154 5.16 -4.72 -29.66
N GLY A 155 3.98 -5.22 -29.29
CA GLY A 155 3.65 -6.63 -29.14
C GLY A 155 3.20 -7.00 -27.73
N ASP A 156 2.69 -8.22 -27.60
CA ASP A 156 2.10 -8.73 -26.36
C ASP A 156 3.12 -9.48 -25.53
N ILE A 157 3.12 -9.22 -24.22
CA ILE A 157 3.94 -9.93 -23.24
C ILE A 157 3.02 -10.78 -22.37
N ARG A 158 3.37 -12.05 -22.20
CA ARG A 158 2.70 -13.00 -21.31
C ARG A 158 3.76 -13.80 -20.56
N LEU A 159 3.54 -14.03 -19.26
CA LEU A 159 4.34 -15.01 -18.52
C LEU A 159 3.96 -16.44 -18.94
N GLU A 160 4.92 -17.20 -19.46
CA GLU A 160 4.74 -18.61 -19.80
C GLU A 160 4.61 -19.51 -18.56
N ALA A 161 5.24 -19.10 -17.47
CA ALA A 161 5.17 -19.76 -16.17
C ALA A 161 5.20 -18.72 -15.04
N PRO A 162 4.68 -19.05 -13.84
CA PRO A 162 4.71 -18.11 -12.72
C PRO A 162 6.14 -17.70 -12.36
N TRP A 163 6.36 -16.41 -12.16
CA TRP A 163 7.64 -15.90 -11.66
C TRP A 163 7.60 -15.81 -10.14
N THR A 164 8.54 -16.47 -9.46
CA THR A 164 8.64 -16.45 -7.99
C THR A 164 9.80 -15.61 -7.52
N TYR A 165 9.59 -14.80 -6.49
CA TYR A 165 10.60 -13.97 -5.86
C TYR A 165 10.50 -14.09 -4.33
N ALA A 166 11.64 -14.05 -3.65
CA ALA A 166 11.71 -14.02 -2.19
C ALA A 166 12.75 -13.00 -1.77
N THR A 167 12.38 -12.12 -0.82
CA THR A 167 13.26 -11.10 -0.29
C THR A 167 13.02 -10.90 1.20
N THR A 168 14.07 -10.60 1.93
CA THR A 168 13.95 -10.10 3.30
C THR A 168 13.77 -8.59 3.25
N TRP A 169 12.74 -8.07 3.90
CA TRP A 169 12.54 -6.62 3.94
C TRP A 169 13.60 -6.02 4.89
N PRO A 170 14.47 -5.09 4.45
CA PRO A 170 15.34 -4.38 5.37
C PRO A 170 14.54 -3.28 6.08
N MET A 171 13.65 -3.63 7.00
CA MET A 171 13.18 -2.63 7.96
C MET A 171 14.31 -2.37 8.94
N VAL A 172 14.90 -1.17 8.80
CA VAL A 172 15.82 -0.48 9.69
C VAL A 172 16.21 -1.32 10.91
N ARG A 173 17.33 -2.05 10.80
CA ARG A 173 18.10 -2.44 11.99
C ARG A 173 18.61 -1.14 12.63
N ARG A 174 17.76 -0.40 13.34
CA ARG A 174 18.21 0.35 14.50
C ARG A 174 18.54 -0.73 15.53
N ALA A 175 19.72 -1.31 15.35
CA ALA A 175 20.45 -1.86 16.47
C ALA A 175 20.47 -0.74 17.50
N CYS A 176 19.68 -0.88 18.56
CA CYS A 176 19.84 -0.09 19.75
C CYS A 176 21.26 -0.40 20.23
N ARG A 177 22.23 0.41 19.79
CA ARG A 177 23.60 0.32 20.28
C ARG A 177 23.52 0.70 21.75
N ARG A 178 23.57 -0.32 22.61
CA ARG A 178 23.92 -0.18 24.03
C ARG A 178 25.27 0.54 24.11
N SER A 179 25.25 1.84 24.36
CA SER A 179 26.36 2.58 24.96
C SER A 179 25.97 4.05 25.14
N ALA A 180 25.06 4.32 26.08
CA ALA A 180 24.90 5.64 26.72
C ALA A 180 24.05 5.50 28.00
N CYS A 181 24.41 4.54 28.86
CA CYS A 181 24.00 4.54 30.26
C CYS A 181 25.28 4.51 31.10
N GLY A 182 25.57 5.65 31.74
CA GLY A 182 26.33 5.76 32.99
C GLY A 182 27.82 5.41 32.97
N GLU A 183 28.66 6.44 32.87
CA GLU A 183 29.88 6.47 33.68
C GLU A 183 29.89 7.78 34.47
N ASN A 184 29.39 7.68 35.69
CA ASN A 184 29.55 8.67 36.74
C ASN A 184 30.94 8.44 37.34
N ARG A 185 31.86 9.39 37.20
CA ARG A 185 33.07 9.44 38.03
C ARG A 185 33.11 10.77 38.74
N GLY A 186 32.87 10.71 40.05
CA GLY A 186 33.46 11.66 40.97
C GLY A 186 34.94 11.33 41.13
N GLU A 187 35.79 12.35 41.07
CA GLU A 187 36.57 12.90 42.18
C GLU A 187 37.18 14.23 41.71
#